data_AF-A0A3M1N7B6-F1
#
_entry.id   AF-A0A3M1N7B6-F1
#
_cell.length_a   1.000
_cell.length_b   1.000
_cell.length_c   1.000
_cell.angle_alpha   90.00
_cell.angle_beta   90.00
_cell.angle_gamma   90.00
#
_symmetry.space_group_name_H-M   'P 1'
#
loop_
_entity.id
_entity.type
_entity.pdbx_description
1 polymer ?
#
loop_
_entity_poly.entity_id
_entity_poly.type
_entity_poly.pdbx_seq_one_letter_code
_entity_poly.pdbx_strand_id
1 'polypeptide(L)'
;MRLWCQLLHVPYAEAQRRRQGEFLAGALFFILSIWLLTALFPIPNMPRPFGEFFVPMSLLGNALFLGAYLLNRRGWYGWAVGVTLIAFTLNTLFSVLLSAERDRLFFLNYLLVPIMLGIALLHLRHAFLFYVLIVASFLMPLLIYPAERAAIFNIMLFVALVGLISLVLIYHRNLVEQERQRQLSESEVRYRSLVEVCPDAIVVVSDGKFIFVNPAAVALFGAQSADELLGKSAITFIDPAFRRD
;
A
#
# COMPACT_ATOMS: atom_id res chain seq x y z
N MET A 1 0.72 22.11 -24.31
CA MET A 1 -0.16 21.01 -23.81
C MET A 1 0.57 19.75 -23.27
N ARG A 2 1.83 19.45 -23.67
CA ARG A 2 2.55 18.22 -23.22
C ARG A 2 3.59 18.40 -22.09
N LEU A 3 4.14 19.61 -21.88
CA LEU A 3 5.23 19.80 -20.90
C LEU A 3 4.79 19.83 -19.43
N TRP A 4 3.60 20.36 -19.12
CA TRP A 4 3.11 20.44 -17.73
C TRP A 4 2.63 19.09 -17.18
N CYS A 5 2.10 18.20 -18.02
CA CYS A 5 1.73 16.85 -17.59
C CYS A 5 2.94 15.95 -17.33
N GLN A 6 4.12 16.21 -17.91
CA GLN A 6 5.29 15.34 -17.77
C GLN A 6 6.17 15.64 -16.55
N LEU A 7 6.15 16.86 -16.01
CA LEU A 7 7.01 17.27 -14.88
C LEU A 7 6.44 16.94 -13.49
N LEU A 8 5.12 16.71 -13.38
CA LEU A 8 4.45 16.41 -12.11
C LEU A 8 3.79 15.03 -12.04
N HIS A 9 3.75 14.27 -13.15
CA HIS A 9 3.23 12.90 -13.15
C HIS A 9 4.36 11.87 -13.12
N VAL A 10 5.00 11.71 -11.96
CA VAL A 10 5.19 10.31 -11.55
C VAL A 10 3.77 9.79 -11.40
N PRO A 11 3.31 8.78 -12.18
CA PRO A 11 1.94 8.31 -12.06
C PRO A 11 1.72 8.02 -10.59
N TYR A 12 0.76 8.69 -9.94
CA TYR A 12 0.52 8.56 -8.51
C TYR A 12 0.45 7.07 -8.09
N ALA A 13 -0.09 6.24 -8.98
CA ALA A 13 -0.13 4.79 -8.88
C ALA A 13 1.24 4.07 -8.86
N GLU A 14 2.29 4.58 -9.50
CA GLU A 14 3.65 4.02 -9.46
C GLU A 14 4.38 4.43 -8.17
N ALA A 15 4.27 5.70 -7.77
CA ALA A 15 4.81 6.16 -6.49
C ALA A 15 4.16 5.42 -5.31
N GLN A 16 2.84 5.21 -5.37
CA GLN A 16 2.09 4.44 -4.39
C GLN A 16 2.49 2.96 -4.37
N ARG A 17 2.64 2.32 -5.55
CA ARG A 17 3.12 0.93 -5.64
C ARG A 17 4.54 0.76 -5.09
N ARG A 18 5.44 1.72 -5.34
CA ARG A 18 6.79 1.70 -4.75
C ARG A 18 6.76 1.77 -3.24
N ARG A 19 5.99 2.71 -2.65
CA ARG A 19 5.82 2.80 -1.19
C ARG A 19 5.23 1.53 -0.58
N GLN A 20 4.23 0.94 -1.23
CA GLN A 20 3.64 -0.33 -0.78
C GLN A 20 4.65 -1.48 -0.84
N GLY A 21 5.45 -1.55 -1.91
CA GLY A 21 6.53 -2.52 -2.05
C GLY A 21 7.64 -2.37 -1.00
N GLU A 22 8.04 -1.14 -0.68
CA GLU A 22 9.01 -0.85 0.39
C GLU A 22 8.49 -1.26 1.77
N PHE A 23 7.24 -0.92 2.08
CA PHE A 23 6.61 -1.33 3.32
C PHE A 23 6.51 -2.86 3.43
N LEU A 24 6.06 -3.54 2.37
CA LEU A 24 6.00 -5.01 2.34
C LEU A 24 7.39 -5.63 2.50
N ALA A 25 8.42 -5.06 1.86
CA ALA A 25 9.80 -5.54 1.99
C ALA A 25 10.29 -5.42 3.45
N GLY A 26 9.99 -4.30 4.12
CA GLY A 26 10.30 -4.10 5.53
C GLY A 26 9.55 -5.07 6.45
N ALA A 27 8.25 -5.26 6.21
CA ALA A 27 7.43 -6.23 6.95
C ALA A 27 7.95 -7.66 6.77
N LEU A 28 8.24 -8.07 5.54
CA LEU A 28 8.81 -9.39 5.23
C LEU A 28 10.18 -9.58 5.88
N PHE A 29 11.05 -8.57 5.87
CA PHE A 29 12.34 -8.63 6.55
C PHE A 29 12.18 -8.84 8.06
N PHE A 30 11.24 -8.12 8.68
CA PHE A 30 10.96 -8.27 10.10
C PHE A 30 10.36 -9.64 10.44
N ILE A 31 9.39 -10.11 9.64
CA ILE A 31 8.79 -11.45 9.77
C ILE A 31 9.86 -12.53 9.64
N LEU A 32 10.69 -12.46 8.59
CA LEU A 32 11.81 -13.37 8.36
C LEU A 32 12.80 -13.35 9.53
N SER A 33 13.14 -12.18 10.06
CA SER A 33 14.08 -12.06 11.18
C SER A 33 13.53 -12.72 12.44
N ILE A 34 12.27 -12.45 12.79
CA ILE A 34 11.61 -13.09 13.94
C ILE A 34 11.56 -14.60 13.75
N TRP A 35 11.15 -15.05 12.57
CA TRP A 35 11.01 -16.47 12.27
C TRP A 35 12.34 -17.23 12.24
N LEU A 36 13.39 -16.59 11.74
CA LEU A 36 14.74 -17.15 11.76
C LEU A 36 15.24 -17.27 13.21
N LEU A 37 15.01 -16.26 14.04
CA LEU A 37 15.35 -16.33 15.47
C LEU A 37 14.61 -17.47 16.18
N THR A 38 13.30 -17.63 15.92
CA THR A 38 12.56 -18.76 16.51
C THR A 38 13.04 -20.11 16.01
N ALA A 39 13.53 -20.20 14.77
CA ALA A 39 14.09 -21.44 14.23
C ALA A 39 15.47 -21.78 14.84
N LEU A 40 16.31 -20.77 15.09
CA LEU A 40 17.65 -20.93 15.67
C LEU A 40 17.62 -21.23 17.17
N PHE A 41 16.59 -20.74 17.88
CA PHE A 41 16.40 -20.94 19.32
C PHE A 41 15.06 -21.63 19.59
N PRO A 42 14.92 -22.93 19.26
CA PRO A 42 13.70 -23.67 19.54
C PRO A 42 13.46 -23.74 21.05
N ILE A 43 12.20 -23.60 21.46
CA ILE A 43 11.83 -23.65 22.89
C ILE A 43 12.16 -25.06 23.42
N PRO A 44 12.98 -25.18 24.48
CA PRO A 44 13.31 -26.47 25.04
C PRO A 44 12.06 -27.17 25.59
N ASN A 45 12.02 -28.51 25.48
CA ASN A 45 10.94 -29.37 25.97
C ASN A 45 9.56 -29.13 25.30
N MET A 46 9.52 -28.72 24.03
CA MET A 46 8.25 -28.69 23.29
C MET A 46 7.59 -30.07 23.24
N PRO A 47 6.27 -30.16 23.50
CA PRO A 47 5.54 -31.42 23.42
C PRO A 47 5.58 -32.00 22.01
N ARG A 48 5.68 -33.33 21.89
CA ARG A 48 5.55 -34.05 20.62
C ARG A 48 4.06 -34.16 20.24
N PRO A 49 3.70 -34.08 18.94
CA PRO A 49 4.59 -34.00 17.77
C PRO A 49 5.07 -32.58 17.43
N PHE A 50 4.55 -31.53 18.07
CA PHE A 50 4.83 -30.13 17.72
C PHE A 50 6.33 -29.82 17.63
N GLY A 51 7.12 -30.20 18.64
CA GLY A 51 8.56 -29.94 18.66
C GLY A 51 9.35 -30.59 17.51
N GLU A 52 8.92 -31.75 17.00
CA GLU A 52 9.60 -32.44 15.89
C GLU A 52 9.36 -31.73 14.56
N PHE A 53 8.17 -31.18 14.35
CA PHE A 53 7.80 -30.47 13.13
C PHE A 53 8.13 -28.97 13.17
N PHE A 54 8.42 -28.41 14.35
CA PHE A 54 8.63 -26.98 14.53
C PHE A 54 9.76 -26.43 13.65
N VAL A 55 10.95 -27.05 13.68
CA VAL A 55 12.10 -26.59 12.90
C VAL A 55 11.87 -26.76 11.39
N PRO A 56 11.44 -27.93 10.87
CA PRO A 56 11.11 -28.08 9.45
C PRO A 56 10.06 -27.08 8.95
N MET A 57 9.00 -26.85 9.73
CA MET A 57 7.96 -25.87 9.39
C MET A 57 8.48 -24.44 9.38
N SER A 58 9.32 -24.09 10.36
CA SER A 58 9.95 -22.77 10.41
C SER A 58 10.84 -22.53 9.20
N LEU A 59 11.61 -23.53 8.75
CA LEU A 59 12.42 -23.43 7.52
C LEU A 59 11.55 -23.29 6.27
N LEU A 60 10.46 -24.06 6.16
CA LEU A 60 9.52 -23.97 5.06
C LEU A 60 8.86 -22.58 4.98
N GLY A 61 8.40 -22.05 6.12
CA GLY A 61 7.83 -20.71 6.20
C GLY A 61 8.85 -19.63 5.82
N ASN A 62 10.08 -19.72 6.30
CA ASN A 62 11.17 -18.83 5.88
C ASN A 62 11.42 -18.89 4.36
N ALA A 63 11.42 -20.07 3.76
CA ALA A 63 11.57 -20.22 2.31
C ALA A 63 10.41 -19.55 1.54
N LEU A 64 9.17 -19.70 2.02
CA LEU A 64 7.99 -19.05 1.43
C LEU A 64 8.05 -17.52 1.56
N PHE A 65 8.41 -16.99 2.74
CA PHE A 65 8.54 -15.55 2.94
C PHE A 65 9.72 -14.96 2.16
N LEU A 66 10.83 -15.69 2.02
CA LEU A 66 11.94 -15.29 1.14
C LEU A 66 11.50 -15.27 -0.32
N GLY A 67 10.73 -16.27 -0.76
CA GLY A 67 10.12 -16.29 -2.10
C GLY A 67 9.22 -15.07 -2.33
N ALA A 68 8.37 -14.73 -1.36
CA ALA A 68 7.55 -13.51 -1.40
C ALA A 68 8.40 -12.24 -1.46
N TYR A 69 9.50 -12.18 -0.70
CA TYR A 69 10.44 -11.05 -0.73
C TYR A 69 11.09 -10.87 -2.11
N LEU A 70 11.54 -11.97 -2.72
CA LEU A 70 12.13 -11.97 -4.06
C LEU A 70 11.10 -11.57 -5.12
N LEU A 71 9.86 -12.04 -5.03
CA LEU A 71 8.75 -11.63 -5.90
C LEU A 71 8.50 -10.12 -5.79
N ASN A 72 8.47 -9.59 -4.57
CA ASN A 72 8.31 -8.15 -4.33
C ASN A 72 9.46 -7.34 -4.98
N ARG A 73 10.71 -7.79 -4.81
CA ARG A 73 11.90 -7.16 -5.44
C ARG A 73 11.88 -7.21 -6.97
N ARG A 74 11.27 -8.24 -7.57
CA ARG A 74 11.08 -8.34 -9.03
C ARG A 74 9.92 -7.48 -9.56
N GLY A 75 9.22 -6.75 -8.71
CA GLY A 75 8.09 -5.88 -9.08
C GLY A 75 6.72 -6.59 -9.08
N TRP A 76 6.66 -7.86 -8.67
CA TRP A 76 5.45 -8.69 -8.67
C TRP A 76 4.73 -8.58 -7.31
N TYR A 77 4.41 -7.34 -6.93
CA TYR A 77 3.88 -7.02 -5.60
C TYR A 77 2.60 -7.78 -5.23
N GLY A 78 1.61 -7.85 -6.14
CA GLY A 78 0.33 -8.50 -5.85
C GLY A 78 0.49 -9.99 -5.49
N TRP A 79 1.35 -10.70 -6.22
CA TRP A 79 1.68 -12.09 -5.94
C TRP A 79 2.46 -12.24 -4.63
N ALA A 80 3.42 -11.34 -4.36
CA ALA A 80 4.17 -11.35 -3.11
C ALA A 80 3.25 -11.20 -1.88
N VAL A 81 2.29 -10.27 -1.92
CA VAL A 81 1.30 -10.10 -0.85
C VAL A 81 0.45 -11.37 -0.68
N GLY A 82 -0.08 -11.91 -1.77
CA GLY A 82 -0.90 -13.13 -1.73
C GLY A 82 -0.17 -14.32 -1.11
N VAL A 83 1.07 -14.58 -1.56
CA VAL A 83 1.92 -15.64 -1.02
C VAL A 83 2.19 -15.42 0.47
N THR A 84 2.51 -14.19 0.89
CA THR A 84 2.78 -13.85 2.29
C THR A 84 1.58 -14.16 3.18
N LEU A 85 0.40 -13.70 2.76
CA LEU A 85 -0.83 -13.85 3.51
C LEU A 85 -1.28 -15.32 3.60
N ILE A 86 -1.20 -16.05 2.49
CA ILE A 86 -1.53 -17.49 2.45
C ILE A 86 -0.54 -18.29 3.29
N ALA A 87 0.76 -18.06 3.14
CA ALA A 87 1.80 -18.76 3.89
C ALA A 87 1.63 -18.55 5.40
N PHE A 88 1.32 -17.32 5.83
CA PHE A 88 1.06 -17.02 7.23
C PHE A 88 -0.17 -17.76 7.76
N THR A 89 -1.30 -17.69 7.04
CA THR A 89 -2.54 -18.38 7.44
C THR A 89 -2.36 -19.89 7.50
N LEU A 90 -1.75 -20.50 6.47
CA LEU A 90 -1.50 -21.94 6.45
C LEU A 90 -0.58 -22.38 7.58
N ASN A 91 0.47 -21.60 7.86
CA ASN A 91 1.35 -21.91 8.98
C ASN A 91 0.61 -21.87 10.32
N THR A 92 -0.25 -20.87 10.52
CA THR A 92 -1.04 -20.77 11.75
C THR A 92 -1.99 -21.97 11.90
N LEU A 93 -2.72 -22.35 10.85
CA LEU A 93 -3.62 -23.51 10.89
C LEU A 93 -2.87 -24.82 11.15
N PHE A 94 -1.70 -24.98 10.53
CA PHE A 94 -0.86 -26.15 10.75
C PHE A 94 -0.29 -26.19 12.17
N SER A 95 0.09 -25.02 12.72
CA SER A 95 0.55 -24.90 14.11
C SER A 95 -0.55 -25.30 15.09
N VAL A 96 -1.80 -24.87 14.84
CA VAL A 96 -2.97 -25.28 15.62
C VAL A 96 -3.16 -26.81 15.56
N LEU A 97 -3.08 -27.40 14.36
CA LEU A 97 -3.28 -28.83 14.15
C LEU A 97 -2.29 -29.71 14.95
N LEU A 98 -1.03 -29.29 15.01
CA LEU A 98 0.02 -30.02 15.73
C LEU A 98 0.16 -29.65 17.21
N SER A 99 -0.45 -28.54 17.64
CA SER A 99 -0.28 -28.04 19.00
C SER A 99 -1.05 -28.84 20.06
N ALA A 100 -0.48 -28.87 21.26
CA ALA A 100 -1.14 -29.46 22.42
C ALA A 100 -2.39 -28.65 22.80
N GLU A 101 -3.34 -29.31 23.47
CA GLU A 101 -4.64 -28.74 23.86
C GLU A 101 -4.53 -27.36 24.54
N ARG A 102 -3.48 -27.14 25.35
CA ARG A 102 -3.26 -25.87 26.06
C ARG A 102 -2.85 -24.70 25.16
N ASP A 103 -2.21 -24.96 24.02
CA ASP A 103 -1.55 -23.93 23.20
C ASP A 103 -2.30 -23.60 21.91
N ARG A 104 -3.31 -24.39 21.50
CA ARG A 104 -4.10 -24.20 20.26
C ARG A 104 -4.69 -22.80 20.13
N LEU A 105 -5.33 -22.34 21.20
CA LEU A 105 -5.99 -21.04 21.24
C LEU A 105 -4.99 -19.88 21.07
N PHE A 106 -3.76 -20.06 21.55
CA PHE A 106 -2.70 -19.07 21.39
C PHE A 106 -2.33 -18.89 19.91
N PHE A 107 -2.15 -19.99 19.17
CA PHE A 107 -1.83 -19.92 17.74
C PHE A 107 -2.98 -19.32 16.92
N LEU A 108 -4.25 -19.59 17.24
CA LEU A 108 -5.38 -18.99 16.53
C LEU A 108 -5.39 -17.47 16.58
N ASN A 109 -4.90 -16.85 17.66
CA ASN A 109 -4.78 -15.39 17.75
C ASN A 109 -3.80 -14.80 16.72
N TYR A 110 -2.84 -15.59 16.21
CA TYR A 110 -1.94 -15.13 15.16
C TYR A 110 -2.62 -14.92 13.81
N LEU A 111 -3.87 -15.37 13.61
CA LEU A 111 -4.66 -15.01 12.42
C LEU A 111 -4.97 -13.50 12.33
N LEU A 112 -4.76 -12.74 13.41
CA LEU A 112 -4.86 -11.27 13.36
C LEU A 112 -3.76 -10.63 12.52
N VAL A 113 -2.55 -11.19 12.52
CA VAL A 113 -1.40 -10.64 11.79
C VAL A 113 -1.65 -10.56 10.28
N PRO A 114 -2.12 -11.62 9.59
CA PRO A 114 -2.42 -11.52 8.17
C PRO A 114 -3.62 -10.62 7.88
N ILE A 115 -4.59 -10.46 8.80
CA ILE A 115 -5.65 -9.46 8.65
C ILE A 115 -5.03 -8.06 8.65
N MET A 116 -4.19 -7.75 9.64
CA MET A 116 -3.53 -6.44 9.75
C MET A 116 -2.66 -6.12 8.54
N LEU A 117 -1.90 -7.11 8.05
CA LEU A 117 -1.14 -6.99 6.82
C LEU A 117 -2.06 -6.79 5.60
N GLY A 118 -3.17 -7.52 5.53
CA GLY A 118 -4.18 -7.37 4.48
C GLY A 118 -4.72 -5.95 4.36
N ILE A 119 -4.97 -5.28 5.49
CA ILE A 119 -5.44 -3.88 5.53
C ILE A 119 -4.47 -2.94 4.85
N ALA A 120 -3.18 -3.09 5.14
CA ALA A 120 -2.17 -2.18 4.66
C ALA A 120 -1.87 -2.40 3.16
N LEU A 121 -2.08 -3.62 2.67
CA LEU A 121 -1.48 -4.08 1.42
C LEU A 121 -2.47 -4.41 0.30
N LEU A 122 -3.72 -4.75 0.62
CA LEU A 122 -4.71 -5.20 -0.37
C LEU A 122 -5.73 -4.12 -0.75
N HIS A 123 -6.19 -4.16 -1.99
CA HIS A 123 -7.40 -3.46 -2.41
C HIS A 123 -8.65 -4.04 -1.72
N LEU A 124 -9.68 -3.21 -1.52
CA LEU A 124 -10.91 -3.56 -0.80
C LEU A 124 -11.53 -4.89 -1.24
N ARG A 125 -11.60 -5.17 -2.55
CA ARG A 125 -12.16 -6.43 -3.08
C ARG A 125 -11.37 -7.66 -2.63
N HIS A 126 -10.04 -7.61 -2.73
CA HIS A 126 -9.17 -8.71 -2.33
C HIS A 126 -9.07 -8.83 -0.80
N ALA A 127 -9.10 -7.70 -0.07
CA ALA A 127 -9.14 -7.68 1.38
C ALA A 127 -10.41 -8.35 1.92
N PHE A 128 -11.57 -8.08 1.30
CA PHE A 128 -12.83 -8.73 1.67
C PHE A 128 -12.78 -10.24 1.44
N LEU A 129 -12.36 -10.70 0.26
CA LEU A 129 -12.20 -12.12 -0.04
C LEU A 129 -11.25 -12.81 0.94
N PHE A 130 -10.11 -12.19 1.22
CA PHE A 130 -9.14 -12.73 2.15
C PHE A 130 -9.68 -12.82 3.59
N TYR A 131 -10.42 -11.81 4.05
CA TYR A 131 -11.08 -11.82 5.34
C TYR A 131 -12.10 -12.95 5.45
N VAL A 132 -12.94 -13.15 4.42
CA VAL A 132 -13.90 -14.26 4.36
C VAL A 132 -13.16 -15.61 4.44
N LEU A 133 -12.05 -15.77 3.74
CA LEU A 133 -11.23 -16.98 3.78
C LEU A 133 -10.61 -17.22 5.17
N ILE A 134 -10.15 -16.17 5.87
CA ILE A 134 -9.66 -16.30 7.25
C ILE A 134 -10.78 -16.76 8.17
N VAL A 135 -11.95 -16.14 8.13
CA VAL A 135 -13.09 -16.54 8.97
C VAL A 135 -13.51 -17.97 8.64
N ALA A 136 -13.58 -18.34 7.36
CA ALA A 136 -13.90 -19.69 6.93
C ALA A 136 -12.87 -20.73 7.40
N SER A 137 -11.60 -20.33 7.57
CA SER A 137 -10.56 -21.23 8.08
C SER A 137 -10.80 -21.73 9.51
N PHE A 138 -11.59 -20.99 10.31
CA PHE A 138 -12.01 -21.42 11.65
C PHE A 138 -12.98 -22.62 11.63
N LEU A 139 -13.62 -22.91 10.49
CA LEU A 139 -14.49 -24.08 10.35
C LEU A 139 -13.71 -25.38 10.61
N MET A 140 -12.45 -25.45 10.17
CA MET A 140 -11.62 -26.65 10.33
C MET A 140 -11.30 -26.92 11.82
N PRO A 141 -10.73 -25.98 12.60
CA PRO A 141 -10.57 -26.16 14.04
C PRO A 141 -11.88 -26.42 14.80
N LEU A 142 -12.98 -25.76 14.40
CA LEU A 142 -14.28 -25.93 15.06
C LEU A 142 -14.86 -27.35 14.91
N LEU A 143 -14.61 -28.00 13.77
CA LEU A 143 -15.03 -29.37 13.50
C LEU A 143 -14.13 -30.40 14.19
N ILE A 144 -12.81 -30.16 14.21
CA ILE A 144 -11.83 -31.12 14.75
C ILE A 144 -11.78 -31.11 16.28
N TYR A 145 -12.00 -29.95 16.91
CA TYR A 145 -11.82 -29.78 18.36
C TYR A 145 -13.15 -29.42 19.06
N PRO A 146 -14.07 -30.40 19.26
CA PRO A 146 -15.38 -30.14 19.84
C PRO A 146 -15.34 -29.63 21.28
N ALA A 147 -14.32 -30.02 22.06
CA ALA A 147 -14.14 -29.60 23.45
C ALA A 147 -13.84 -28.09 23.59
N GLU A 148 -13.21 -27.49 22.58
CA GLU A 148 -12.77 -26.09 22.59
C GLU A 148 -13.72 -25.16 21.81
N ARG A 149 -14.87 -25.67 21.32
CA ARG A 149 -15.80 -24.92 20.44
C ARG A 149 -16.14 -23.52 20.95
N ALA A 150 -16.42 -23.37 22.25
CA ALA A 150 -16.76 -22.07 22.83
C ALA A 150 -15.59 -21.08 22.75
N ALA A 151 -14.37 -21.53 23.03
CA ALA A 151 -13.18 -20.69 22.95
C ALA A 151 -12.83 -20.34 21.49
N ILE A 152 -12.88 -21.33 20.59
CA ILE A 152 -12.66 -21.13 19.14
C ILE A 152 -13.70 -20.14 18.60
N PHE A 153 -14.97 -20.25 19.00
CA PHE A 153 -16.04 -19.35 18.59
C PHE A 153 -15.80 -17.91 19.10
N ASN A 154 -15.35 -17.73 20.34
CA ASN A 154 -15.00 -16.42 20.88
C ASN A 154 -13.84 -15.77 20.10
N ILE A 155 -12.78 -16.54 19.80
CA ILE A 155 -11.66 -16.03 18.98
C ILE A 155 -12.13 -15.72 17.56
N MET A 156 -12.95 -16.59 16.96
CA MET A 156 -13.53 -16.35 15.63
C MET A 156 -14.35 -15.06 15.61
N LEU A 157 -15.20 -14.81 16.63
CA LEU A 157 -15.95 -13.57 16.76
C LEU A 157 -15.05 -12.35 16.92
N PHE A 158 -13.99 -12.45 17.73
CA PHE A 158 -13.03 -11.37 17.90
C PHE A 158 -12.29 -11.05 16.59
N VAL A 159 -11.77 -12.07 15.91
CA VAL A 159 -11.13 -11.96 14.60
C VAL A 159 -12.10 -11.41 13.56
N ALA A 160 -13.36 -11.82 13.59
CA ALA A 160 -14.40 -11.32 12.72
C ALA A 160 -14.70 -9.82 12.97
N LEU A 161 -14.84 -9.42 14.24
CA LEU A 161 -15.05 -8.02 14.60
C LEU A 161 -13.87 -7.14 14.15
N VAL A 162 -12.64 -7.58 14.42
CA VAL A 162 -11.42 -6.88 14.00
C VAL A 162 -11.38 -6.75 12.49
N GLY A 163 -11.64 -7.82 11.75
CA GLY A 163 -11.65 -7.79 10.28
C GLY A 163 -12.78 -6.94 9.69
N LEU A 164 -13.95 -6.87 10.35
CA LEU A 164 -15.03 -5.97 9.95
C LEU A 164 -14.63 -4.49 10.12
N ILE A 165 -14.10 -4.12 11.30
CA ILE A 165 -13.59 -2.77 11.57
C ILE A 165 -12.52 -2.40 10.55
N SER A 166 -11.62 -3.34 10.30
CA SER A 166 -10.54 -3.23 9.32
C SER A 166 -11.06 -2.94 7.90
N LEU A 167 -12.10 -3.64 7.45
CA LEU A 167 -12.73 -3.38 6.14
C LEU A 167 -13.39 -2.00 6.06
N VAL A 168 -14.05 -1.58 7.14
CA VAL A 168 -14.64 -0.23 7.24
C VAL A 168 -13.55 0.85 7.13
N LEU A 169 -12.41 0.66 7.79
CA LEU A 169 -11.27 1.58 7.70
C LEU A 169 -10.70 1.66 6.28
N ILE A 170 -10.54 0.52 5.59
CA ILE A 170 -10.08 0.49 4.19
C ILE A 170 -11.08 1.22 3.29
N TYR A 171 -12.37 0.96 3.47
CA TYR A 171 -13.43 1.60 2.69
C TYR A 171 -13.42 3.12 2.90
N HIS A 172 -13.38 3.57 4.15
CA HIS A 172 -13.36 4.99 4.48
C HIS A 172 -12.10 5.68 3.93
N ARG A 173 -10.92 5.07 4.08
CA ARG A 173 -9.67 5.59 3.52
C ARG A 173 -9.76 5.74 2.00
N ASN A 174 -10.35 4.77 1.30
CA ASN A 174 -10.50 4.85 -0.17
C ASN A 174 -11.45 5.98 -0.58
N LEU A 175 -12.55 6.19 0.15
CA LEU A 175 -13.47 7.30 -0.12
C LEU A 175 -12.81 8.66 0.11
N VAL A 176 -12.13 8.84 1.23
CA VAL A 176 -11.44 10.11 1.55
C VAL A 176 -10.38 10.43 0.51
N GLU A 177 -9.63 9.42 0.04
CA GLU A 177 -8.62 9.63 -0.99
C GLU A 177 -9.24 10.01 -2.34
N GLN A 178 -10.37 9.41 -2.72
CA GLN A 178 -11.10 9.78 -3.93
C GLN A 178 -11.63 11.21 -3.87
N GLU A 179 -12.21 11.61 -2.73
CA GLU A 179 -12.71 12.96 -2.53
C GLU A 179 -11.57 13.99 -2.57
N ARG A 180 -10.44 13.69 -1.93
CA ARG A 180 -9.24 14.54 -1.97
C ARG A 180 -8.74 14.74 -3.40
N GLN A 181 -8.70 13.67 -4.21
CA GLN A 181 -8.31 13.74 -5.62
C GLN A 181 -9.30 14.58 -6.44
N ARG A 182 -10.60 14.43 -6.18
CA ARG A 182 -11.65 15.22 -6.84
C ARG A 182 -11.54 16.70 -6.50
N GLN A 183 -11.39 17.04 -5.22
CA GLN A 183 -11.23 18.43 -4.77
C GLN A 183 -9.97 19.07 -5.36
N LEU A 184 -8.85 18.35 -5.42
CA LEU A 184 -7.64 18.82 -6.08
C LEU A 184 -7.90 19.12 -7.56
N SER A 185 -8.50 18.18 -8.29
CA SER A 185 -8.85 18.35 -9.71
C SER A 185 -9.81 19.53 -9.94
N GLU A 186 -10.86 19.66 -9.14
CA GLU A 186 -11.82 20.77 -9.22
C GLU A 186 -11.16 22.12 -8.88
N SER A 187 -10.24 22.16 -7.92
CA SER A 187 -9.47 23.37 -7.58
C SER A 187 -8.50 23.77 -8.71
N GLU A 188 -7.84 22.81 -9.35
CA GLU A 188 -6.94 23.04 -10.48
C GLU A 188 -7.72 23.59 -11.68
N VAL A 189 -8.88 23.00 -12.01
CA VAL A 189 -9.75 23.48 -13.08
C VAL A 189 -10.25 24.90 -12.77
N ARG A 190 -10.70 25.15 -11.54
CA ARG A 190 -11.18 26.48 -11.12
C ARG A 190 -10.07 27.53 -11.20
N TYR A 191 -8.88 27.23 -10.69
CA TYR A 191 -7.72 28.12 -10.76
C TYR A 191 -7.35 28.40 -12.22
N ARG A 192 -7.33 27.37 -13.06
CA ARG A 192 -7.03 27.50 -14.49
C ARG A 192 -8.04 28.43 -15.19
N SER A 193 -9.33 28.22 -14.96
CA SER A 193 -10.38 29.08 -15.54
C SER A 193 -10.27 30.53 -15.07
N LEU A 194 -9.93 30.78 -13.81
CA LEU A 194 -9.74 32.14 -13.29
C LEU A 194 -8.56 32.84 -13.96
N VAL A 195 -7.43 32.16 -14.11
CA VAL A 195 -6.23 32.74 -14.73
C VAL A 195 -6.42 32.95 -16.24
N GLU A 196 -7.12 32.05 -16.92
CA GLU A 196 -7.42 32.16 -18.36
C GLU A 196 -8.37 33.32 -18.68
N VAL A 197 -9.30 33.66 -17.77
CA VAL A 197 -10.25 34.77 -17.94
C VAL A 197 -9.75 36.07 -17.31
N CYS A 198 -8.62 36.05 -16.60
CA CYS A 198 -8.06 37.24 -15.97
C CYS A 198 -7.65 38.28 -17.04
N PRO A 199 -8.12 39.54 -16.93
CA PRO A 199 -7.79 40.59 -17.90
C PRO A 199 -6.34 41.07 -17.79
N ASP A 200 -5.69 40.84 -16.65
CA ASP A 200 -4.28 41.20 -16.45
C ASP A 200 -3.35 40.11 -17.00
N ALA A 201 -2.23 40.54 -17.57
CA ALA A 201 -1.21 39.64 -18.08
C ALA A 201 -0.53 38.88 -16.94
N ILE A 202 -0.72 37.56 -16.90
CA ILE A 202 -0.09 36.66 -15.93
C ILE A 202 0.93 35.79 -16.66
N VAL A 203 2.17 35.87 -16.20
CA VAL A 203 3.28 35.04 -16.68
C VAL A 203 3.98 34.37 -15.52
N VAL A 204 4.44 33.12 -15.72
CA VAL A 204 5.32 32.43 -14.78
C VAL A 204 6.63 32.13 -15.50
N VAL A 205 7.74 32.49 -14.86
CA VAL A 205 9.09 32.35 -15.39
C VAL A 205 9.89 31.40 -14.50
N SER A 206 10.55 30.40 -15.10
CA SER A 206 11.50 29.51 -14.43
C SER A 206 12.74 29.37 -15.29
N ASP A 207 13.93 29.37 -14.67
CA ASP A 207 15.23 29.36 -15.37
C ASP A 207 15.32 30.44 -16.47
N GLY A 208 14.77 31.62 -16.16
CA GLY A 208 14.71 32.77 -17.08
C GLY A 208 13.76 32.59 -18.27
N LYS A 209 13.03 31.49 -18.39
CA LYS A 209 12.13 31.18 -19.51
C LYS A 209 10.67 31.22 -19.11
N PHE A 210 9.79 31.64 -20.02
CA PHE A 210 8.34 31.54 -19.80
C PHE A 210 7.92 30.07 -19.70
N ILE A 211 7.37 29.67 -18.57
CA ILE A 211 6.79 28.33 -18.36
C ILE A 211 5.26 28.36 -18.36
N PHE A 212 4.65 29.52 -18.17
CA PHE A 212 3.22 29.73 -18.28
C PHE A 212 2.92 31.17 -18.71
N VAL A 213 1.92 31.35 -19.58
CA VAL A 213 1.36 32.65 -19.97
C VAL A 213 -0.15 32.50 -20.12
N ASN A 214 -0.92 33.45 -19.58
CA ASN A 214 -2.38 33.49 -19.80
C ASN A 214 -2.73 34.22 -21.12
N PRO A 215 -3.99 34.15 -21.60
CA PRO A 215 -4.39 34.83 -22.84
C PRO A 215 -4.14 36.35 -22.85
N ALA A 216 -4.33 37.02 -21.71
CA ALA A 216 -4.04 38.45 -21.58
C ALA A 216 -2.55 38.76 -21.79
N ALA A 217 -1.64 37.91 -21.29
CA ALA A 217 -0.21 38.04 -21.55
C ALA A 217 0.14 37.80 -23.03
N VAL A 218 -0.49 36.83 -23.68
CA VAL A 218 -0.30 36.60 -25.13
C VAL A 218 -0.66 37.86 -25.93
N ALA A 219 -1.79 38.49 -25.59
CA ALA A 219 -2.20 39.75 -26.21
C ALA A 219 -1.23 40.90 -25.90
N LEU A 220 -0.77 41.02 -24.65
CA LEU A 220 0.17 42.06 -24.23
C LEU A 220 1.52 41.97 -24.96
N PHE A 221 2.07 40.76 -25.10
CA PHE A 221 3.33 40.53 -25.81
C PHE A 221 3.16 40.48 -27.34
N GLY A 222 1.94 40.64 -27.86
CA GLY A 222 1.66 40.65 -29.30
C GLY A 222 1.90 39.31 -30.00
N ALA A 223 1.86 38.19 -29.27
CA ALA A 223 2.04 36.86 -29.83
C ALA A 223 0.73 36.30 -30.39
N GLN A 224 0.80 35.38 -31.36
CA GLN A 224 -0.40 34.74 -31.91
C GLN A 224 -0.90 33.59 -31.04
N SER A 225 -0.01 33.02 -30.22
CA SER A 225 -0.36 31.93 -29.31
C SER A 225 0.59 31.86 -28.12
N ALA A 226 0.18 31.18 -27.06
CA ALA A 226 1.03 30.92 -25.90
C ALA A 226 2.30 30.14 -26.28
N ASP A 227 2.22 29.22 -27.24
CA ASP A 227 3.35 28.39 -27.66
C ASP A 227 4.50 29.20 -28.28
N GLU A 228 4.23 30.40 -28.80
CA GLU A 228 5.27 31.32 -29.29
C GLU A 228 6.06 31.98 -28.17
N LEU A 229 5.51 32.07 -26.96
CA LEU A 229 6.15 32.69 -25.80
C LEU A 229 6.80 31.64 -24.89
N LEU A 230 6.17 30.46 -24.75
CA LEU A 230 6.65 29.39 -23.88
C LEU A 230 8.07 28.93 -24.27
N GLY A 231 8.94 28.79 -23.27
CA GLY A 231 10.34 28.38 -23.44
C GLY A 231 11.29 29.49 -23.91
N LYS A 232 10.78 30.65 -24.33
CA LYS A 232 11.63 31.81 -24.65
C LYS A 232 12.11 32.49 -23.37
N SER A 233 13.29 33.09 -23.45
CA SER A 233 13.84 33.90 -22.34
C SER A 233 12.98 35.14 -22.12
N ALA A 234 12.49 35.33 -20.89
CA ALA A 234 11.71 36.50 -20.50
C ALA A 234 12.53 37.79 -20.58
N ILE A 235 13.84 37.68 -20.37
CA ILE A 235 14.78 38.82 -20.41
C ILE A 235 14.83 39.44 -21.81
N THR A 236 14.62 38.65 -22.87
CA THR A 236 14.60 39.15 -24.25
C THR A 236 13.52 40.21 -24.48
N PHE A 237 12.44 40.19 -23.70
CA PHE A 237 11.31 41.13 -23.81
C PHE A 237 11.44 42.35 -22.89
N ILE A 238 12.46 42.38 -22.03
CA ILE A 238 12.78 43.53 -21.17
C ILE A 238 13.78 44.41 -21.92
N ASP A 239 13.54 45.72 -21.91
CA ASP A 239 14.44 46.71 -22.50
C ASP A 239 15.87 46.56 -21.94
N PRO A 240 16.91 46.55 -22.80
CA PRO A 240 18.30 46.38 -22.38
C PRO A 240 18.75 47.33 -21.26
N ALA A 241 18.22 48.54 -21.20
CA ALA A 241 18.56 49.54 -20.18
C ALA A 241 18.13 49.15 -18.75
N PHE A 242 17.22 48.18 -18.62
CA PHE A 242 16.67 47.72 -17.35
C PHE A 242 17.13 46.31 -16.95
N ARG A 243 18.03 45.69 -17.73
CA ARG A 243 18.65 44.40 -17.38
C ARG A 243 19.77 44.68 -16.38
N ARG A 244 19.66 44.15 -15.15
CA ARG A 244 20.80 44.11 -14.21
C ARG A 244 21.64 42.86 -14.51
N ASP A 245 22.94 43.06 -14.56
CA ASP A 245 23.97 42.02 -14.76
C ASP A 245 23.85 40.86 -13.77
#